data_AF-A0A285Z3P0-F1
#
_entry.id   AF-A0A285Z3P0-F1
#
_cell.length_a   1.000
_cell.length_b   1.000
_cell.length_c   1.000
_cell.angle_alpha   90.00
_cell.angle_beta   90.00
_cell.angle_gamma   90.00
#
_symmetry.space_group_name_H-M   'P 1'
#
loop_
_entity.id
_entity.type
_entity.pdbx_description
1 polymer ?
#
loop_
_entity_poly.entity_id
_entity_poly.type
_entity_poly.pdbx_seq_one_letter_code
_entity_poly.pdbx_strand_id
1 'polypeptide(L)' 'TDSIWLHPAEAVERFRDGQLKLLPPTVHTLQRLDGFPTWDALRAALEDAPVPGITPRMERRPDGVAIVVPE' A
#
# COMPACT_ATOMS: atom_id res chain seq x y z
N THR A 1 5.84 20.31 10.26
CA THR A 1 5.51 19.10 9.50
C THR A 1 4.61 18.29 10.39
N ASP A 2 3.33 18.17 10.05
CA ASP A 2 2.40 17.35 10.81
C ASP A 2 2.47 15.91 10.32
N SER A 3 2.54 14.96 11.25
CA SER A 3 2.45 13.53 10.99
C SER A 3 1.40 12.93 11.92
N ILE A 4 0.69 11.94 11.41
CA ILE A 4 -0.36 11.22 12.14
C ILE A 4 -0.14 9.72 12.00
N TRP A 5 -0.50 8.98 13.05
CA TRP A 5 -0.58 7.53 13.00
C TRP A 5 -2.00 7.13 12.60
N LEU A 6 -2.12 6.25 11.61
CA LEU A 6 -3.39 5.75 11.08
C LEU A 6 -3.36 4.23 11.04
N HIS A 7 -4.54 3.63 11.15
CA HIS A 7 -4.69 2.23 10.77
C HIS A 7 -4.51 2.09 9.24
N PRO A 8 -3.92 0.99 8.72
CA PRO A 8 -3.76 0.81 7.27
C PRO A 8 -5.08 0.92 6.49
N ALA A 9 -6.16 0.28 6.95
CA ALA A 9 -7.51 0.43 6.37
C ALA A 9 -7.93 1.89 6.21
N GLU A 10 -7.79 2.68 7.28
CA GLU A 10 -8.19 4.07 7.30
C GLU A 10 -7.37 4.92 6.31
N ALA A 11 -6.06 4.67 6.22
CA ALA A 11 -5.22 5.36 5.24
C ALA A 11 -5.64 5.05 3.79
N VAL A 12 -6.08 3.82 3.51
CA VAL A 12 -6.61 3.42 2.20
C VAL A 12 -7.96 4.10 1.90
N GLU A 13 -8.85 4.18 2.88
CA GLU A 13 -10.14 4.87 2.75
C GLU A 13 -9.95 6.37 2.48
N ARG A 14 -9.12 7.04 3.28
CA ARG A 14 -8.80 8.46 3.08
C ARG A 14 -8.12 8.71 1.72
N PHE A 15 -7.35 7.77 1.20
CA PHE A 15 -6.83 7.84 -0.18
C PHE A 15 -7.94 7.74 -1.23
N ARG A 16 -8.87 6.78 -1.07
CA ARG A 16 -10.03 6.63 -1.98
C ARG A 16 -10.91 7.87 -2.00
N ASP A 17 -11.06 8.53 -0.86
CA ASP A 17 -11.84 9.76 -0.72
C ASP A 17 -11.07 11.04 -1.14
N GLY A 18 -9.82 10.89 -1.62
CA GLY A 18 -8.99 12.00 -2.08
C GLY A 18 -8.41 12.89 -0.97
N GLN A 19 -8.56 12.48 0.29
CA GLN A 19 -8.02 13.19 1.46
C GLN A 19 -6.52 12.95 1.65
N LEU A 20 -6.01 11.80 1.19
CA LEU A 20 -4.59 11.49 1.17
C LEU A 20 -4.09 11.29 -0.27
N LYS A 21 -2.99 11.96 -0.62
CA LYS A 21 -2.28 11.73 -1.88
C LYS A 21 -1.16 10.72 -1.66
N LEU A 22 -1.38 9.48 -2.09
CA LEU A 22 -0.43 8.39 -1.98
C LEU A 22 -0.06 7.86 -3.36
N LEU A 23 1.15 7.33 -3.50
CA LEU A 23 1.51 6.58 -4.70
C LEU A 23 0.90 5.17 -4.62
N PRO A 24 0.50 4.57 -5.76
CA PRO A 24 -0.11 3.23 -5.78
C PRO A 24 0.68 2.13 -5.03
N PRO A 25 2.03 2.08 -5.06
CA PRO A 25 2.79 1.09 -4.29
C PRO A 25 2.60 1.21 -2.78
N THR A 26 2.40 2.43 -2.28
CA THR A 26 2.10 2.69 -0.88
C THR A 26 0.72 2.14 -0.52
N VAL A 27 -0.29 2.39 -1.35
CA VAL A 27 -1.66 1.88 -1.14
C VAL A 27 -1.68 0.35 -1.14
N HIS A 28 -0.97 -0.28 -2.07
CA HIS A 28 -0.83 -1.74 -2.11
C HIS A 28 -0.17 -2.28 -0.84
N THR A 29 0.87 -1.62 -0.33
CA THR A 29 1.51 -2.02 0.94
C THR A 29 0.54 -1.91 2.11
N LEU A 30 -0.25 -0.83 2.20
CA LEU A 30 -1.25 -0.65 3.26
C LEU A 30 -2.35 -1.73 3.21
N GLN A 31 -2.82 -2.09 2.01
CA GLN A 31 -3.80 -3.18 1.83
C GLN A 31 -3.26 -4.54 2.29
N ARG A 32 -1.96 -4.81 2.06
CA ARG A 32 -1.31 -6.03 2.57
C ARG A 32 -1.21 -6.02 4.09
N LEU A 33 -0.88 -4.88 4.69
CA LEU A 33 -0.78 -4.75 6.14
C LEU A 33 -2.14 -4.92 6.83
N ASP A 34 -3.23 -4.51 6.18
CA ASP A 34 -4.59 -4.66 6.71
C ASP A 34 -5.01 -6.14 6.93
N GLY A 35 -4.36 -7.08 6.23
CA GLY A 35 -4.54 -8.52 6.45
C GLY A 35 -4.00 -9.03 7.79
N PHE A 36 -3.26 -8.21 8.55
CA PHE A 36 -2.65 -8.60 9.82
C PHE A 36 -3.29 -7.81 10.98
N PRO A 37 -4.17 -8.44 11.78
CA PRO A 37 -4.91 -7.74 12.83
C PRO A 37 -4.04 -7.34 14.04
N THR A 38 -2.82 -7.91 14.14
CA THR A 38 -1.90 -7.64 15.25
C THR A 38 -0.46 -7.60 14.74
N TRP A 39 0.40 -6.92 15.51
CA TRP A 39 1.83 -6.92 15.30
C TRP A 39 2.43 -8.34 15.31
N ASP A 40 2.00 -9.20 16.23
CA ASP A 40 2.51 -10.58 16.31
C ASP A 40 2.14 -11.41 15.08
N ALA A 41 0.93 -11.24 14.55
CA ALA A 41 0.52 -11.91 13.31
C ALA A 41 1.36 -11.44 12.10
N LEU A 42 1.61 -10.13 12.00
CA LEU A 42 2.49 -9.56 10.97
C LEU A 42 3.91 -10.09 11.09
N ARG A 43 4.48 -10.05 12.31
CA ARG A 43 5.83 -10.50 12.59
C ARG A 43 6.00 -11.98 12.27
N ALA A 44 5.08 -12.84 12.71
CA ALA A 44 5.12 -14.27 12.44
C ALA A 44 5.04 -14.58 10.94
N ALA A 45 4.28 -13.79 10.17
CA ALA A 45 4.17 -13.97 8.72
C ALA A 45 5.41 -13.51 7.94
N LEU A 46 6.25 -12.66 8.53
CA LEU A 46 7.44 -12.08 7.90
C LEU A 46 8.75 -12.66 8.42
N GLU A 47 8.72 -13.48 9.46
CA GLU A 47 9.92 -13.98 10.16
C GLU A 47 10.91 -14.70 9.22
N ASP A 48 10.39 -15.49 8.27
CA ASP A 48 11.19 -16.26 7.30
C ASP A 48 10.89 -15.92 5.84
N ALA A 49 10.04 -14.91 5.58
CA ALA A 49 9.61 -14.56 4.24
C ALA A 49 10.32 -13.28 3.73
N PRO A 50 10.99 -13.32 2.56
CA PRO A 50 11.50 -12.09 1.96
C PRO A 50 10.33 -11.17 1.61
N VAL A 51 10.40 -9.90 2.02
CA VAL A 51 9.43 -8.89 1.58
C VAL A 51 9.70 -8.60 0.11
N PRO A 52 8.81 -8.99 -0.83
CA PRO A 52 9.04 -8.77 -2.24
C PRO A 52 9.02 -7.27 -2.52
N GLY A 53 10.05 -6.77 -3.18
CA GLY A 53 10.11 -5.39 -3.64
C GLY A 53 9.04 -5.14 -4.70
N ILE A 54 8.24 -4.09 -4.50
CA ILE A 54 7.25 -3.67 -5.51
C ILE A 54 7.97 -2.78 -6.51
N THR A 55 8.14 -3.27 -7.75
CA THR A 55 8.67 -2.47 -8.86
C THR A 55 7.50 -2.05 -9.76
N PRO A 56 7.01 -0.81 -9.67
CA PRO A 56 5.87 -0.36 -10.46
C PRO A 56 6.29 -0.22 -11.92
N ARG A 57 5.37 -0.53 -12.84
CA ARG A 57 5.57 -0.32 -14.27
C ARG A 57 4.72 0.86 -14.75
N MET A 58 5.28 1.66 -15.64
CA MET A 58 4.52 2.69 -16.35
C MET A 58 3.90 2.07 -17.60
N GLU A 59 2.58 2.14 -17.72
CA GLU A 59 1.84 1.66 -18.88
C GLU A 59 1.14 2.82 -19.58
N ARG A 60 1.32 2.96 -20.89
CA ARG A 60 0.58 3.94 -21.67
C ARG A 60 -0.81 3.39 -21.99
N ARG A 61 -1.84 4.16 -21.67
CA ARG A 61 -3.26 3.87 -21.90
C ARG A 61 -3.88 4.97 -22.79
N PRO A 62 -5.04 4.75 -23.43
CA PRO A 62 -5.68 5.75 -24.27
C PRO A 62 -5.95 7.10 -23.56
N ASP A 63 -6.14 7.06 -22.24
CA ASP A 63 -6.43 8.20 -21.37
C ASP A 63 -5.20 8.78 -20.64
N GLY A 64 -4.00 8.18 -20.80
CA GLY A 64 -2.79 8.71 -20.17
C GLY A 64 -1.71 7.66 -19.87
N VAL A 65 -0.97 7.87 -18.78
CA VAL A 65 0.03 6.91 -18.27
C VAL A 65 -0.45 6.40 -16.91
N ALA A 66 -0.56 5.09 -16.78
CA ALA A 66 -0.92 4.41 -15.55
C ALA A 66 0.33 3.87 -14.85
N ILE A 67 0.33 3.95 -13.52
CA ILE A 67 1.29 3.26 -12.66
C ILE A 67 0.65 1.93 -12.27
N VAL A 68 1.21 0.83 -12.77
CA VAL A 68 0.72 -0.51 -12.48
C VAL A 68 1.62 -1.17 -11.45
N VAL A 69 1.01 -1.68 -10.39
CA VAL A 69 1.67 -2.47 -9.35
C VAL A 69 1.45 -3.95 -9.71
N PRO A 70 2.51 -4.76 -9.83
CA PRO A 70 2.37 -6.20 -10.03
C PRO A 70 1.64 -6.85 -8.85
N GLU A 71 0.91 -7.95 -9.10
CA GLU A 71 0.28 -8.77 -8.06
C GLU A 71 1.29 -9.34 -7.06
#